data_AF-A0A101CPV3-F1
#
_entry.id   AF-A0A101CPV3-F1
#
_cell.length_a   1.000
_cell.length_b   1.000
_cell.length_c   1.000
_cell.angle_alpha   90.00
_cell.angle_beta   90.00
_cell.angle_gamma   90.00
#
_symmetry.space_group_name_H-M   'P 1'
#
loop_
_entity.id
_entity.type
_entity.pdbx_description
1 polymer ?
#
loop_
_entity_poly.entity_id
_entity_poly.type
_entity_poly.pdbx_seq_one_letter_code
_entity_poly.pdbx_strand_id
1 'polypeptide(L)'
;MPEAYCKSRGLTRAFSQILRFNFKEAIFLNTYSIKIFLFFLVQLLFRITINAVIKLSNFNLVRNFDVVFSFAYFIFSFYNLILI
;
A
#
# COMPACT_ATOMS: atom_id res chain seq x y z
N MET A 1 7.61 -12.23 21.35
CA MET A 1 7.52 -13.44 20.50
C MET A 1 8.11 -13.07 19.17
N PRO A 2 9.01 -13.89 18.59
CA PRO A 2 9.76 -13.49 17.41
C PRO A 2 8.80 -13.23 16.24
N GLU A 3 9.01 -12.13 15.51
CA GLU A 3 8.25 -11.78 14.29
C GLU A 3 8.29 -12.88 13.22
N ALA A 4 9.18 -13.87 13.39
CA ALA A 4 9.40 -15.01 12.51
C ALA A 4 8.18 -15.89 12.24
N TYR A 5 7.16 -15.96 13.13
CA TYR A 5 6.07 -16.95 12.99
C TYR A 5 4.76 -16.38 12.45
N CYS A 6 4.53 -15.07 12.48
CA CYS A 6 3.27 -14.48 12.00
C CYS A 6 3.44 -13.02 11.54
N LYS A 7 3.85 -12.82 10.29
CA LYS A 7 4.12 -11.50 9.68
C LYS A 7 2.88 -10.62 9.56
N SER A 8 1.69 -11.23 9.50
CA SER A 8 0.41 -10.50 9.46
C SER A 8 -0.09 -10.07 10.84
N ARG A 9 0.54 -10.55 11.93
CA ARG A 9 0.13 -10.21 13.29
C ARG A 9 0.28 -8.71 13.53
N GLY A 10 -0.72 -8.11 14.15
CA GLY A 10 -0.69 -6.70 14.50
C GLY A 10 -1.05 -5.74 13.36
N LEU A 11 -1.27 -6.21 12.12
CA LEU A 11 -1.67 -5.35 10.98
C LEU A 11 -2.92 -4.52 11.29
N THR A 12 -3.97 -5.14 11.81
CA THR A 12 -5.22 -4.45 12.16
C THR A 12 -5.02 -3.40 13.26
N ARG A 13 -4.19 -3.73 14.27
CA ARG A 13 -3.87 -2.80 15.37
C ARG A 13 -3.01 -1.64 14.87
N ALA A 14 -2.03 -1.93 14.01
CA ALA A 14 -1.19 -0.92 13.36
C ALA A 14 -2.03 0.02 12.49
N PHE A 15 -3.01 -0.51 11.74
CA PHE A 15 -3.96 0.30 10.98
C PHE A 15 -4.75 1.27 11.86
N SER A 16 -5.29 0.80 13.00
CA SER A 16 -5.97 1.69 13.95
C SER A 16 -5.07 2.80 14.48
N GLN A 17 -3.78 2.53 14.69
CA GLN A 17 -2.80 3.54 15.10
C GLN A 17 -2.46 4.51 13.97
N ILE A 18 -2.36 4.02 12.71
CA ILE A 18 -2.18 4.87 11.52
C ILE A 18 -3.33 5.86 11.38
N LEU A 19 -4.58 5.41 11.54
CA LEU A 19 -5.75 6.29 11.52
C LEU A 19 -5.74 7.35 12.64
N ARG A 20 -5.07 7.05 13.76
CA ARG A 20 -4.86 7.98 14.88
C ARG A 20 -3.60 8.83 14.73
N PHE A 21 -2.94 8.79 13.57
CA PHE A 21 -1.65 9.45 13.30
C PHE A 21 -0.51 9.04 14.25
N ASN A 22 -0.64 7.90 14.93
CA ASN A 22 0.39 7.37 15.84
C ASN A 22 1.29 6.35 15.11
N PHE A 23 2.14 6.87 14.23
CA PHE A 23 3.01 6.04 13.39
C PHE A 23 4.07 5.26 14.17
N LYS A 24 4.55 5.79 15.31
CA LYS A 24 5.53 5.11 16.16
C LYS A 24 4.97 3.78 16.69
N GLU A 25 3.76 3.83 17.24
CA GLU A 25 3.09 2.63 17.75
C GLU A 25 2.69 1.68 16.61
N ALA A 26 2.30 2.22 15.45
CA ALA A 26 1.97 1.39 14.29
C ALA A 26 3.16 0.54 13.81
N ILE A 27 4.36 1.14 13.74
CA ILE A 27 5.60 0.43 13.38
C ILE A 27 5.95 -0.60 14.44
N PHE A 28 5.82 -0.25 15.72
CA PHE A 28 6.08 -1.18 16.83
C PHE A 28 5.15 -2.41 16.78
N LEU A 29 3.89 -2.22 16.39
CA LEU A 29 2.92 -3.31 16.28
C LEU A 29 3.13 -4.16 15.04
N ASN A 30 3.59 -3.58 13.93
CA ASN A 30 3.98 -4.29 12.72
C ASN A 30 4.86 -3.41 11.82
N THR A 31 6.12 -3.81 11.64
CA THR A 31 7.13 -3.07 10.87
C THR A 31 6.74 -2.88 9.39
N TYR A 32 5.93 -3.79 8.83
CA TYR A 32 5.52 -3.77 7.41
C TYR A 32 4.24 -2.98 7.14
N SER A 33 3.48 -2.66 8.19
CA SER A 33 2.15 -2.04 8.08
C SER A 33 2.15 -0.77 7.25
N ILE A 34 3.13 0.11 7.44
CA ILE A 34 3.19 1.40 6.73
C ILE A 34 3.25 1.18 5.23
N LYS A 35 4.15 0.34 4.72
CA LYS A 35 4.31 0.11 3.27
C LYS A 35 3.03 -0.46 2.65
N ILE A 36 2.36 -1.36 3.36
CA ILE A 36 1.12 -2.00 2.93
C ILE A 36 -0.03 -1.00 2.87
N PHE A 37 -0.25 -0.21 3.92
CA PHE A 37 -1.35 0.77 3.92
C PHE A 37 -1.08 1.96 2.99
N LEU A 38 0.20 2.33 2.81
CA LEU A 38 0.61 3.32 1.82
C LEU A 38 0.30 2.86 0.39
N PHE A 39 0.41 1.55 0.09
CA PHE A 39 -0.02 0.99 -1.20
C PHE A 39 -1.48 1.34 -1.48
N PHE A 40 -2.38 0.99 -0.55
CA PHE A 40 -3.81 1.25 -0.73
C PHE A 40 -4.14 2.74 -0.81
N LEU A 41 -3.46 3.57 -0.01
CA LEU A 41 -3.67 5.03 -0.05
C LEU A 41 -3.25 5.61 -1.41
N VAL A 42 -2.05 5.28 -1.89
CA VAL A 42 -1.56 5.76 -3.19
C VAL A 42 -2.43 5.23 -4.31
N GLN A 43 -2.84 3.96 -4.27
CA GLN A 43 -3.77 3.39 -5.25
C GLN A 43 -5.09 4.14 -5.29
N LEU A 44 -5.66 4.47 -4.13
CA LEU A 44 -6.90 5.25 -4.06
C LEU A 44 -6.73 6.63 -4.72
N LEU A 45 -5.66 7.36 -4.36
CA LEU A 45 -5.37 8.66 -4.94
C LEU A 45 -5.15 8.57 -6.46
N PHE A 46 -4.44 7.53 -6.88
CA PHE A 46 -4.13 7.29 -8.29
C PHE A 46 -5.38 6.94 -9.12
N ARG A 47 -6.34 6.22 -8.55
CA ARG A 47 -7.65 5.98 -9.19
C ARG A 47 -8.45 7.28 -9.33
N ILE A 48 -8.41 8.15 -8.33
CA ILE A 48 -9.06 9.47 -8.39
C ILE A 48 -8.43 10.32 -9.50
N THR A 49 -7.10 10.35 -9.60
CA THR A 49 -6.41 11.13 -10.64
C THR A 49 -6.65 10.57 -12.03
N ILE A 50 -6.60 9.25 -12.21
CA ILE A 50 -6.91 8.61 -13.49
C ILE A 50 -8.33 8.94 -13.92
N ASN A 51 -9.32 8.82 -13.04
CA ASN A 51 -10.71 9.13 -13.39
C ASN A 51 -10.90 10.59 -13.83
N ALA A 52 -10.10 11.52 -13.30
CA ALA A 52 -10.10 12.91 -13.76
C ALA A 52 -9.42 13.08 -15.13
N VAL A 53 -8.28 12.41 -15.35
CA VAL A 53 -7.44 12.57 -16.55
C VAL A 53 -7.92 11.73 -17.75
N ILE A 54 -8.67 10.65 -17.53
CA ILE A 54 -9.08 9.73 -18.59
C ILE A 54 -9.98 10.38 -19.66
N LYS A 55 -10.66 11.48 -19.30
CA LYS A 55 -11.45 12.28 -20.24
C LYS A 55 -10.60 13.12 -21.20
N LEU A 56 -9.33 13.36 -20.86
CA LEU A 56 -8.42 14.26 -21.57
C LEU A 56 -7.29 13.53 -22.32
N SER A 57 -7.16 12.22 -22.12
CA SER A 57 -6.00 11.45 -22.59
C SER A 57 -6.38 10.14 -23.27
N ASN A 58 -5.42 9.52 -23.95
CA ASN A 58 -5.59 8.22 -24.61
C ASN A 58 -5.81 7.11 -23.58
N PHE A 59 -7.02 6.55 -23.58
CA PHE A 59 -7.45 5.48 -22.66
C PHE A 59 -6.46 4.31 -22.59
N ASN A 60 -5.96 3.84 -23.74
CA ASN A 60 -5.05 2.69 -23.81
C ASN A 60 -3.70 2.96 -23.13
N LEU A 61 -3.17 4.18 -23.26
CA LEU A 61 -1.90 4.57 -22.65
C LEU A 61 -2.06 4.68 -21.13
N VAL A 62 -3.12 5.36 -20.66
CA VAL A 62 -3.43 5.52 -19.24
C VAL A 62 -3.64 4.16 -18.57
N ARG A 63 -4.37 3.25 -19.23
CA ARG A 63 -4.59 1.88 -18.74
C ARG A 63 -3.30 1.10 -18.60
N ASN A 64 -2.44 1.09 -19.61
CA ASN A 64 -1.19 0.33 -19.55
C ASN A 64 -0.26 0.89 -18.46
N PHE A 65 -0.16 2.21 -18.35
CA PHE A 65 0.61 2.86 -17.30
C PHE A 65 0.08 2.50 -15.90
N ASP A 66 -1.25 2.50 -15.73
CA ASP A 66 -1.89 2.14 -14.47
C ASP A 66 -1.59 0.71 -14.03
N VAL A 67 -1.69 -0.25 -14.95
CA VAL A 67 -1.39 -1.66 -14.67
C VAL A 67 0.08 -1.83 -14.27
N VAL A 68 1.01 -1.26 -15.05
CA VAL A 68 2.45 -1.38 -14.79
C VAL A 68 2.83 -0.73 -13.46
N PHE A 69 2.35 0.49 -13.21
CA PHE A 69 2.61 1.22 -11.97
C PHE A 69 2.04 0.45 -10.76
N SER A 70 0.79 -0.02 -10.86
CA SER A 70 0.14 -0.75 -9.78
C SER A 70 0.85 -2.05 -9.45
N PHE A 71 1.28 -2.78 -10.47
CA PHE A 71 2.01 -4.03 -10.30
C PHE A 71 3.40 -3.81 -9.67
N ALA A 72 4.16 -2.83 -10.17
CA ALA A 72 5.47 -2.49 -9.61
C ALA A 72 5.35 -2.04 -8.15
N TYR A 73 4.35 -1.22 -7.84
CA TYR A 73 4.14 -0.71 -6.49
C TYR A 73 3.63 -1.80 -5.53
N PHE A 74 2.83 -2.74 -6.01
CA PHE A 74 2.43 -3.91 -5.24
C PHE A 74 3.64 -4.72 -4.82
N ILE A 75 4.53 -5.05 -5.76
CA ILE A 75 5.77 -5.79 -5.46
C ILE A 75 6.59 -5.01 -4.42
N PHE A 76 6.82 -3.71 -4.64
CA PHE A 76 7.59 -2.89 -3.71
C PHE A 76 7.02 -2.88 -2.28
N SER A 77 5.70 -2.75 -2.13
CA SER A 77 5.05 -2.66 -0.82
C SER A 77 4.89 -4.01 -0.12
N PHE A 78 4.62 -5.10 -0.85
CA PHE A 78 4.33 -6.41 -0.28
C PHE A 78 5.51 -7.38 -0.28
N TYR A 79 6.63 -7.06 -0.94
CA TYR A 79 7.83 -7.92 -0.99
C TYR A 79 8.28 -8.38 0.40
N ASN A 80 8.36 -7.44 1.36
CA ASN A 80 8.77 -7.73 2.73
C ASN A 80 7.78 -8.61 3.51
N LEU A 81 6.51 -8.66 3.10
CA LEU A 81 5.51 -9.50 3.77
C LEU A 81 5.49 -10.92 3.18
N ILE A 82 5.71 -11.04 1.86
CA ILE A 82 5.57 -12.28 1.11
C ILE A 82 6.86 -13.10 1.11
N LEU A 83 8.00 -12.46 0.82
CA LEU A 83 9.25 -13.16 0.47
C LEU A 83 10.28 -13.23 1.61
N ILE A 84 10.26 -12.26 2.53
CA ILE A 84 11.11 -12.22 3.74
C ILE A 84 10.25 -12.58 4.92
#